data_AF-A0A831LIE7-F1
#
_entry.id   AF-A0A831LIE7-F1
#
_cell.length_a   1.000
_cell.length_b   1.000
_cell.length_c   1.000
_cell.angle_alpha   90.00
_cell.angle_beta   90.00
_cell.angle_gamma   90.00
#
_symmetry.space_group_name_H-M   'P 1'
#
loop_
_entity.id
_entity.type
_entity.pdbx_description
1 polymer ?
#
loop_
_entity_poly.entity_id
_entity_poly.type
_entity_poly.pdbx_seq_one_letter_code
_entity_poly.pdbx_strand_id
1 'polypeptide(L)'
;MSTDPQTYRVLWTGGLDSSFRMVQLSRHDVRVQPYYVSDDRESERFELEAIRRITDDIKAHPGTACTLLPLVVVKSREIEPDREITEAYHRLRTKFPIGSQFEWIARLTKSVDGLELCAEGEPHARGTNCVKTLGRVRTVTDCPAPYAALDRESSDPDLLKVFGRLHFPLPLFEITKLQELQLYKEWGFGSTIDKTWFCHSPVRGRPCGFCKPCAAAIHAGLDFRFGRSALFRYRFRKVYAFAKKIKAVLRRHRAVATMAGLALLLAATACRSQPPADIPGEFTFHGTAVHPAAVRALYRSTTGLIDLAEFKTGFEARQWEDQFGWWVTEFDVDLATGRTPFFAYAAFAGPVEAGAEYYVLSITFNEGEPSDVDNIILLQKSGSRLGLLRIWVEGSDCNGGIHSERMEGDEFLYARDLTPMGLL
;
A
#
# COMPACT_ATOMS: atom_id res chain seq x y z
N MET A 1 27.76 -40.34 9.61
CA MET A 1 26.87 -39.23 9.22
C MET A 1 27.21 -38.86 7.79
N SER A 2 26.22 -38.73 6.91
CA SER A 2 26.46 -38.34 5.51
C SER A 2 27.26 -37.04 5.48
N THR A 3 28.36 -37.02 4.73
CA THR A 3 29.24 -35.85 4.56
C THR A 3 28.72 -34.87 3.50
N ASP A 4 27.58 -35.17 2.86
CA ASP A 4 26.96 -34.26 1.88
C ASP A 4 26.05 -33.25 2.61
N PRO A 5 26.21 -31.93 2.36
CA PRO A 5 25.40 -30.92 3.02
C PRO A 5 23.90 -31.12 2.76
N GLN A 6 23.09 -30.88 3.80
CA GLN A 6 21.63 -31.00 3.70
C GLN A 6 21.08 -30.11 2.57
N THR A 7 20.17 -30.66 1.77
CA THR A 7 19.53 -29.93 0.66
C THR A 7 18.17 -29.37 1.08
N TYR A 8 18.01 -28.06 0.98
CA TYR A 8 16.77 -27.34 1.16
C TYR A 8 16.16 -27.01 -0.21
N ARG A 9 14.89 -27.34 -0.41
CA ARG A 9 14.16 -27.10 -1.67
C ARG A 9 13.18 -25.96 -1.43
N VAL A 10 13.38 -24.82 -2.10
CA VAL A 10 12.64 -23.59 -1.78
C VAL A 10 11.78 -23.17 -2.96
N LEU A 11 10.48 -22.95 -2.74
CA LEU A 11 9.66 -22.23 -3.71
C LEU A 11 10.06 -20.75 -3.73
N TRP A 12 10.70 -20.32 -4.81
CA TRP A 12 11.27 -18.99 -4.93
C TRP A 12 10.68 -18.24 -6.13
N THR A 13 9.98 -17.14 -5.84
CA THR A 13 9.34 -16.27 -6.84
C THR A 13 10.04 -14.92 -6.98
N GLY A 14 11.17 -14.72 -6.31
CA GLY A 14 11.80 -13.41 -6.18
C GLY A 14 11.01 -12.44 -5.29
N GLY A 15 9.93 -12.90 -4.64
CA GLY A 15 9.19 -12.13 -3.63
C GLY A 15 9.97 -11.96 -2.34
N LEU A 16 9.49 -11.06 -1.47
CA LEU A 16 10.15 -10.72 -0.21
C LEU A 16 10.43 -11.97 0.65
N ASP A 17 9.36 -12.70 0.97
CA ASP A 17 9.33 -13.82 1.91
C ASP A 17 10.17 -15.01 1.42
N SER A 18 10.03 -15.36 0.14
CA SER A 18 10.83 -16.46 -0.44
C SER A 18 12.29 -16.09 -0.60
N SER A 19 12.60 -14.82 -0.92
CA SER A 19 13.99 -14.35 -0.99
C SER A 19 14.63 -14.27 0.39
N PHE A 20 13.84 -14.04 1.44
CA PHE A 20 14.34 -14.02 2.82
C PHE A 20 14.86 -15.38 3.20
N ARG A 21 14.12 -16.45 2.86
CA ARG A 21 14.59 -17.82 3.09
C ARG A 21 15.86 -18.13 2.30
N MET A 22 15.98 -17.63 1.06
CA MET A 22 17.21 -17.79 0.28
C MET A 22 18.40 -17.10 0.95
N VAL A 23 18.23 -15.87 1.42
CA VAL A 23 19.25 -15.12 2.17
C VAL A 23 19.58 -15.82 3.49
N GLN A 24 18.58 -16.29 4.23
CA GLN A 24 18.76 -17.02 5.47
C GLN A 24 19.62 -18.27 5.25
N LEU A 25 19.22 -19.12 4.31
CA LEU A 25 19.95 -20.35 3.98
C LEU A 25 21.35 -20.08 3.43
N SER A 26 21.55 -18.94 2.75
CA SER A 26 22.86 -18.59 2.19
C SER A 26 23.98 -18.51 3.22
N ARG A 27 23.63 -18.27 4.49
CA ARG A 27 24.55 -18.10 5.62
C ARG A 27 24.95 -19.43 6.28
N HIS A 28 24.40 -20.54 5.81
CA HIS A 28 24.68 -21.87 6.35
C HIS A 28 25.38 -22.74 5.30
N ASP A 29 26.20 -23.70 5.76
CA ASP A 29 26.82 -24.71 4.91
C ASP A 29 25.78 -25.78 4.51
N VAL A 30 24.93 -25.42 3.55
CA VAL A 30 23.82 -26.22 3.04
C VAL A 30 23.73 -26.12 1.53
N ARG A 31 23.02 -27.05 0.89
CA ARG A 31 22.66 -26.95 -0.52
C ARG A 31 21.27 -26.33 -0.64
N VAL A 32 21.13 -25.35 -1.52
CA VAL A 32 19.83 -24.71 -1.78
C VAL A 32 19.42 -24.97 -3.22
N GLN A 33 18.30 -25.67 -3.40
CA GLN A 33 17.68 -25.93 -4.70
C GLN A 33 16.43 -25.05 -4.84
N PRO A 34 16.50 -23.92 -5.54
CA PRO A 34 15.32 -23.10 -5.78
C PRO A 34 14.43 -23.70 -6.87
N TYR A 35 13.12 -23.60 -6.66
CA TYR A 35 12.05 -24.00 -7.57
C TYR A 35 11.16 -22.79 -7.89
N TYR A 36 10.88 -22.57 -9.18
CA TYR A 36 9.90 -21.61 -9.65
C TYR A 36 8.80 -22.35 -10.42
N VAL A 37 7.53 -22.09 -10.10
CA VAL A 37 6.40 -22.63 -10.86
C VAL A 37 5.86 -21.56 -11.79
N SER A 38 6.03 -21.77 -13.10
CA SER A 38 5.55 -20.89 -14.17
C SER A 38 4.08 -21.18 -14.49
N ASP A 39 3.24 -20.14 -14.45
CA ASP A 39 1.82 -20.17 -14.82
C ASP A 39 1.48 -19.14 -15.90
N ASP A 40 2.49 -18.70 -16.67
CA ASP A 40 2.40 -17.72 -17.77
C ASP A 40 1.79 -16.37 -17.35
N ARG A 41 1.96 -15.97 -16.08
CA ARG A 41 1.43 -14.70 -15.56
C ARG A 41 2.19 -13.47 -16.06
N GLU A 42 1.47 -12.34 -16.16
CA GLU A 42 2.01 -11.04 -16.59
C GLU A 42 3.25 -10.58 -15.78
N SER A 43 3.35 -11.00 -14.51
CA SER A 43 4.45 -10.65 -13.61
C SER A 43 5.69 -11.56 -13.71
N GLU A 44 5.63 -12.70 -14.40
CA GLU A 44 6.67 -13.73 -14.40
C GLU A 44 8.06 -13.19 -14.79
N ARG A 45 8.14 -12.39 -15.84
CA ARG A 45 9.42 -11.79 -16.27
C ARG A 45 10.08 -10.92 -15.19
N PHE A 46 9.29 -10.26 -14.35
CA PHE A 46 9.80 -9.41 -13.28
C PHE A 46 10.24 -10.22 -12.07
N GLU A 47 9.55 -11.33 -11.81
CA GLU A 47 9.90 -12.31 -10.78
C GLU A 47 11.20 -13.02 -11.11
N LEU A 48 11.38 -13.46 -12.36
CA LEU A 48 12.62 -14.07 -12.83
C LEU A 48 13.79 -13.08 -12.82
N GLU A 49 13.57 -11.81 -13.18
CA GLU A 49 14.59 -10.78 -13.06
C GLU A 49 14.95 -10.49 -11.59
N ALA A 50 13.96 -10.48 -10.69
CA ALA A 50 14.22 -10.36 -9.26
C ALA A 50 15.06 -11.52 -8.73
N ILE A 51 14.70 -12.76 -9.08
CA ILE A 51 15.47 -13.97 -8.76
C ILE A 51 16.93 -13.82 -9.22
N ARG A 52 17.15 -13.41 -10.48
CA ARG A 52 18.49 -13.21 -11.04
C ARG A 52 19.28 -12.18 -10.22
N ARG A 53 18.72 -11.00 -9.97
CA ARG A 53 19.41 -9.92 -9.23
C ARG A 53 19.70 -10.29 -7.77
N ILE A 54 18.80 -11.03 -7.13
CA ILE A 54 18.99 -11.49 -5.74
C ILE A 54 20.01 -12.64 -5.69
N THR A 55 20.06 -13.50 -6.72
CA THR A 55 21.10 -14.52 -6.86
C THR A 55 22.48 -13.87 -6.93
N ASP A 56 22.61 -12.77 -7.67
CA ASP A 56 23.86 -12.01 -7.76
C ASP A 56 24.26 -11.45 -6.39
N ASP A 57 23.33 -10.88 -5.62
CA ASP A 57 23.58 -10.40 -4.27
C ASP A 57 24.06 -11.50 -3.32
N ILE A 58 23.37 -12.66 -3.33
CA ILE A 58 23.74 -13.80 -2.50
C ILE A 58 25.15 -14.27 -2.86
N LYS A 59 25.47 -14.40 -4.15
CA LYS A 59 26.81 -14.86 -4.57
C LYS A 59 27.92 -13.86 -4.24
N ALA A 60 27.63 -12.56 -4.30
CA ALA A 60 28.60 -11.52 -4.03
C ALA A 60 28.81 -11.27 -2.52
N HIS A 61 27.88 -11.71 -1.67
CA HIS A 61 27.95 -11.44 -0.24
C HIS A 61 29.06 -12.29 0.44
N PRO A 62 29.99 -11.67 1.21
CA PRO A 62 31.12 -12.38 1.81
C PRO A 62 30.71 -13.41 2.87
N GLY A 63 29.53 -13.26 3.46
CA GLY A 63 28.97 -14.19 4.43
C GLY A 63 28.24 -15.40 3.81
N THR A 64 28.30 -15.58 2.49
CA THR A 64 27.65 -16.72 1.83
C THR A 64 28.48 -17.98 1.99
N ALA A 65 27.88 -18.98 2.64
CA ALA A 65 28.44 -20.29 2.90
C ALA A 65 27.72 -21.42 2.14
N CYS A 66 26.50 -21.17 1.65
CA CYS A 66 25.72 -22.22 0.99
C CYS A 66 26.22 -22.54 -0.43
N THR A 67 25.87 -23.73 -0.91
CA THR A 67 25.91 -24.05 -2.35
C THR A 67 24.54 -23.78 -2.97
N LEU A 68 24.42 -22.67 -3.70
CA LEU A 68 23.20 -22.31 -4.43
C LEU A 68 23.15 -22.99 -5.82
N LEU A 69 22.22 -23.91 -6.01
CA LEU A 69 22.02 -24.65 -7.26
C LEU A 69 21.22 -23.82 -8.29
N PRO A 70 21.29 -24.15 -9.60
CA PRO A 70 20.49 -23.50 -10.64
C PRO A 70 18.99 -23.57 -10.37
N LEU A 71 18.26 -22.53 -10.76
CA LEU A 71 16.79 -22.49 -10.66
C LEU A 71 16.14 -23.60 -11.48
N VAL A 72 15.30 -24.41 -10.83
CA VAL A 72 14.43 -25.38 -11.52
C VAL A 72 13.10 -24.69 -11.82
N VAL A 73 12.78 -24.56 -13.10
CA VAL A 73 11.50 -24.00 -13.56
C VAL A 73 10.57 -25.13 -13.97
N VAL A 74 9.41 -25.23 -13.32
CA VAL A 74 8.36 -26.21 -13.61
C VAL A 74 7.15 -25.48 -14.16
N LYS A 75 6.60 -25.89 -15.30
CA LYS A 75 5.34 -25.30 -15.78
C LYS A 75 4.17 -25.91 -15.02
N SER A 76 3.23 -25.09 -14.56
CA SER A 76 2.06 -25.56 -13.80
C SER A 76 1.20 -26.57 -14.57
N ARG A 77 1.16 -26.44 -15.90
CA ARG A 77 0.50 -27.36 -16.83
C ARG A 77 1.18 -28.73 -17.01
N GLU A 78 2.45 -28.84 -16.63
CA GLU A 78 3.25 -30.07 -16.71
C GLU A 78 3.23 -30.86 -15.39
N ILE A 79 2.60 -30.31 -14.34
CA ILE A 79 2.42 -31.00 -13.06
C ILE A 79 1.24 -31.97 -13.20
N GLU A 80 1.45 -33.23 -12.86
CA GLU A 80 0.42 -34.29 -12.91
C GLU A 80 -0.84 -33.91 -12.12
N PRO A 81 -2.04 -34.14 -12.66
CA PRO A 81 -3.30 -33.86 -11.97
C PRO A 81 -3.51 -34.81 -10.79
N ASP A 82 -4.20 -34.34 -9.75
CA ASP A 82 -4.54 -35.16 -8.58
C ASP A 82 -5.91 -34.74 -8.04
N ARG A 83 -6.91 -35.60 -8.26
CA ARG A 83 -8.31 -35.30 -7.93
C ARG A 83 -8.50 -35.08 -6.43
N GLU A 84 -7.81 -35.84 -5.57
CA GLU A 84 -7.99 -35.73 -4.12
C GLU A 84 -7.45 -34.39 -3.61
N ILE A 85 -6.30 -33.97 -4.11
CA ILE A 85 -5.72 -32.65 -3.79
C ILE A 85 -6.62 -31.53 -4.32
N THR A 86 -7.08 -31.62 -5.57
CA THR A 86 -7.94 -30.60 -6.19
C THR A 86 -9.25 -30.44 -5.40
N GLU A 87 -9.92 -31.54 -5.04
CA GLU A 87 -11.17 -31.50 -4.27
C GLU A 87 -10.95 -30.95 -2.85
N ALA A 88 -9.87 -31.35 -2.17
CA ALA A 88 -9.51 -30.81 -0.86
C ALA A 88 -9.22 -29.30 -0.92
N TYR A 89 -8.47 -28.87 -1.94
CA TYR A 89 -8.24 -27.46 -2.21
C TYR A 89 -9.56 -26.68 -2.39
N HIS A 90 -10.51 -27.21 -3.15
CA HIS A 90 -11.82 -26.57 -3.32
C HIS A 90 -12.59 -26.45 -2.00
N ARG A 91 -12.61 -27.50 -1.17
CA ARG A 91 -13.23 -27.46 0.17
C ARG A 91 -12.56 -26.49 1.13
N LEU A 92 -11.22 -26.37 1.08
CA LEU A 92 -10.52 -25.33 1.85
C LEU A 92 -10.84 -23.94 1.33
N ARG A 93 -10.93 -23.77 0.00
CA ARG A 93 -11.15 -22.47 -0.64
C ARG A 93 -12.51 -21.85 -0.31
N THR A 94 -13.53 -22.67 -0.06
CA THR A 94 -14.85 -22.18 0.38
C THR A 94 -14.81 -21.56 1.77
N LYS A 95 -13.92 -22.05 2.65
CA LYS A 95 -13.74 -21.56 4.03
C LYS A 95 -12.69 -20.44 4.11
N PHE A 96 -11.59 -20.58 3.38
CA PHE A 96 -10.46 -19.66 3.37
C PHE A 96 -10.16 -19.24 1.93
N PRO A 97 -10.14 -17.94 1.58
CA PRO A 97 -10.00 -17.51 0.19
C PRO A 97 -8.53 -17.56 -0.30
N ILE A 98 -7.90 -18.74 -0.19
CA ILE A 98 -6.54 -19.09 -0.56
C ILE A 98 -6.33 -19.05 -2.09
N GLY A 99 -5.11 -18.74 -2.52
CA GLY A 99 -4.75 -18.62 -3.93
C GLY A 99 -4.81 -19.95 -4.68
N SER A 100 -5.07 -19.92 -5.99
CA SER A 100 -5.05 -21.12 -6.85
C SER A 100 -3.69 -21.80 -6.89
N GLN A 101 -2.62 -21.05 -6.62
CA GLN A 101 -1.26 -21.58 -6.59
C GLN A 101 -1.04 -22.73 -5.63
N PHE A 102 -1.79 -22.79 -4.52
CA PHE A 102 -1.63 -23.87 -3.54
C PHE A 102 -2.08 -25.22 -4.09
N GLU A 103 -3.00 -25.24 -5.06
CA GLU A 103 -3.49 -26.48 -5.67
C GLU A 103 -2.37 -27.21 -6.42
N TRP A 104 -1.71 -26.53 -7.36
CA TRP A 104 -0.66 -27.16 -8.15
C TRP A 104 0.66 -27.27 -7.42
N ILE A 105 0.93 -26.39 -6.43
CA ILE A 105 2.06 -26.57 -5.52
C ILE A 105 1.88 -27.86 -4.71
N ALA A 106 0.68 -28.11 -4.17
CA ALA A 106 0.41 -29.37 -3.46
C ALA A 106 0.65 -30.59 -4.36
N ARG A 107 0.23 -30.55 -5.63
CA ARG A 107 0.51 -31.62 -6.60
C ARG A 107 2.00 -31.79 -6.86
N LEU A 108 2.77 -30.70 -7.01
CA LEU A 108 4.23 -30.74 -7.20
C LEU A 108 4.93 -31.50 -6.07
N THR A 109 4.46 -31.36 -4.83
CA THR A 109 5.06 -32.05 -3.66
C THR A 109 5.00 -33.58 -3.73
N LYS A 110 4.22 -34.17 -4.64
CA LYS A 110 4.25 -35.62 -4.90
C LYS A 110 5.54 -36.07 -5.59
N SER A 111 6.18 -35.17 -6.35
CA SER A 111 7.45 -35.41 -7.04
C SER A 111 8.64 -34.73 -6.37
N VAL A 112 8.39 -33.72 -5.53
CA VAL A 112 9.41 -32.92 -4.84
C VAL A 112 9.09 -32.88 -3.34
N ASP A 113 9.74 -33.74 -2.57
CA ASP A 113 9.51 -33.82 -1.12
C ASP A 113 10.26 -32.72 -0.34
N GLY A 114 9.67 -32.29 0.77
CA GLY A 114 10.23 -31.28 1.67
C GLY A 114 10.35 -29.88 1.05
N LEU A 115 9.44 -29.54 0.13
CA LEU A 115 9.41 -28.24 -0.52
C LEU A 115 8.98 -27.15 0.47
N GLU A 116 9.77 -26.08 0.58
CA GLU A 116 9.51 -24.97 1.49
C GLU A 116 8.55 -23.95 0.86
N LEU A 117 7.45 -23.68 1.56
CA LEU A 117 6.52 -22.61 1.23
C LEU A 117 6.77 -21.43 2.18
N CYS A 118 7.29 -20.35 1.62
CA CYS A 118 7.62 -19.14 2.35
C CYS A 118 6.40 -18.22 2.44
N ALA A 119 5.96 -17.94 3.66
CA ALA A 119 4.92 -16.96 3.96
C ALA A 119 5.11 -16.45 5.39
N GLU A 120 5.05 -15.12 5.60
CA GLU A 120 5.21 -14.57 6.94
C GLU A 120 4.02 -14.89 7.87
N GLY A 121 4.25 -14.67 9.16
CA GLY A 121 3.33 -14.98 10.25
C GLY A 121 2.10 -14.07 10.39
N GLU A 122 1.89 -13.10 9.49
CA GLU A 122 0.83 -12.09 9.62
C GLU A 122 -0.60 -12.69 9.55
N PRO A 123 -1.52 -12.26 10.44
CA PRO A 123 -2.90 -12.78 10.47
C PRO A 123 -3.69 -12.63 9.16
N HIS A 124 -3.37 -11.62 8.36
CA HIS A 124 -4.05 -11.35 7.08
C HIS A 124 -3.50 -12.18 5.91
N ALA A 125 -2.37 -12.87 6.08
CA ALA A 125 -1.81 -13.77 5.07
C ALA A 125 -2.70 -15.01 4.96
N ARG A 126 -3.49 -15.09 3.89
CA ARG A 126 -4.58 -16.08 3.76
C ARG A 126 -4.11 -17.54 3.83
N GLY A 127 -2.93 -17.84 3.28
CA GLY A 127 -2.32 -19.17 3.35
C GLY A 127 -1.92 -19.53 4.78
N THR A 128 -1.12 -18.66 5.40
CA THR A 128 -0.71 -18.76 6.81
C THR A 128 -1.92 -18.89 7.75
N ASN A 129 -2.96 -18.07 7.55
CA ASN A 129 -4.17 -18.11 8.37
C ASN A 129 -4.90 -19.46 8.23
N CYS A 130 -4.99 -20.02 7.02
CA CYS A 130 -5.58 -21.34 6.80
C CYS A 130 -4.80 -22.44 7.57
N VAL A 131 -3.46 -22.41 7.48
CA VAL A 131 -2.58 -23.35 8.20
C VAL A 131 -2.68 -23.17 9.70
N LYS A 132 -2.62 -21.94 10.22
CA LYS A 132 -2.69 -21.65 11.66
C LYS A 132 -4.06 -21.93 12.27
N THR A 133 -5.15 -21.84 11.48
CA THR A 133 -6.52 -22.10 11.96
C THR A 133 -6.86 -23.58 11.98
N LEU A 134 -6.45 -24.34 10.95
CA LEU A 134 -6.85 -25.74 10.78
C LEU A 134 -5.74 -26.76 11.12
N GLY A 135 -4.52 -26.27 11.32
CA GLY A 135 -3.34 -27.10 11.49
C GLY A 135 -2.81 -27.06 12.91
N ARG A 136 -2.30 -28.20 13.37
CA ARG A 136 -1.31 -28.23 14.43
C ARG A 136 0.06 -28.33 13.80
N VAL A 137 0.97 -27.47 14.25
CA VAL A 137 2.31 -27.37 13.69
C VAL A 137 3.31 -27.89 14.72
N ARG A 138 4.24 -28.73 14.27
CA ARG A 138 5.41 -29.14 15.03
C ARG A 138 6.66 -28.48 14.45
N THR A 139 7.59 -28.11 15.32
CA THR A 139 8.86 -27.52 14.92
C THR A 139 9.92 -28.59 14.75
N VAL A 140 10.69 -28.51 13.65
CA VAL A 140 11.86 -29.33 13.39
C VAL A 140 13.09 -28.46 13.57
N THR A 141 13.87 -28.74 14.62
CA THR A 141 15.07 -27.96 15.00
C THR A 141 16.39 -28.71 14.79
N ASP A 142 16.36 -30.03 14.60
CA ASP A 142 17.55 -30.85 14.34
C ASP A 142 18.01 -30.73 12.88
N CYS A 143 18.29 -29.50 12.45
CA CYS A 143 18.84 -29.16 11.14
C CYS A 143 19.45 -27.76 11.17
N PRO A 144 20.34 -27.40 10.22
CA PRO A 144 21.00 -26.09 10.21
C PRO A 144 20.04 -24.90 10.15
N ALA A 145 18.88 -25.07 9.50
CA ALA A 145 17.88 -24.04 9.33
C ALA A 145 16.47 -24.59 9.65
N PRO A 146 15.93 -24.31 10.85
CA PRO A 146 14.66 -24.84 11.34
C PRO A 146 13.45 -24.51 10.47
N TYR A 147 12.42 -25.35 10.57
CA TYR A 147 11.14 -25.17 9.91
C TYR A 147 10.00 -25.78 10.72
N ALA A 148 8.78 -25.34 10.42
CA ALA A 148 7.53 -25.85 10.92
C ALA A 148 6.92 -26.84 9.91
N ALA A 149 6.29 -27.92 10.40
CA ALA A 149 5.58 -28.89 9.59
C ALA A 149 4.23 -29.24 10.23
N LEU A 150 3.24 -29.60 9.41
CA LEU A 150 1.93 -30.03 9.93
C LEU A 150 2.04 -31.39 10.63
N ASP A 151 1.41 -31.48 11.78
CA ASP A 151 1.21 -32.72 12.51
C ASP A 151 0.12 -33.55 11.80
N ARG A 152 0.46 -34.78 11.42
CA ARG A 152 -0.40 -35.64 10.59
C ARG A 152 -1.58 -36.23 11.35
N GLU A 153 -1.52 -36.30 12.66
CA GLU A 153 -2.56 -36.93 13.50
C GLU A 153 -3.57 -35.91 14.01
N SER A 154 -3.16 -34.65 14.12
CA SER A 154 -3.95 -33.61 14.78
C SER A 154 -4.34 -32.42 13.89
N SER A 155 -4.00 -32.44 12.60
CA SER A 155 -4.40 -31.41 11.62
C SER A 155 -5.60 -31.85 10.78
N ASP A 156 -6.34 -30.87 10.23
CA ASP A 156 -7.47 -31.13 9.34
C ASP A 156 -7.06 -31.99 8.11
N PRO A 157 -7.83 -33.02 7.73
CA PRO A 157 -7.48 -33.92 6.62
C PRO A 157 -7.40 -33.27 5.25
N ASP A 158 -8.16 -32.20 4.99
CA ASP A 158 -8.05 -31.45 3.74
C ASP A 158 -6.84 -30.53 3.76
N LEU A 159 -6.53 -29.94 4.92
CA LEU A 159 -5.29 -29.19 5.11
C LEU A 159 -4.06 -30.07 4.87
N LEU A 160 -4.06 -31.31 5.37
CA LEU A 160 -2.96 -32.25 5.17
C LEU A 160 -2.77 -32.63 3.70
N LYS A 161 -3.84 -32.75 2.91
CA LYS A 161 -3.73 -33.02 1.47
C LYS A 161 -3.08 -31.87 0.70
N VAL A 162 -3.35 -30.62 1.09
CA VAL A 162 -2.87 -29.43 0.37
C VAL A 162 -1.52 -28.93 0.90
N PHE A 163 -1.31 -28.96 2.20
CA PHE A 163 -0.14 -28.37 2.87
C PHE A 163 0.73 -29.38 3.62
N GLY A 164 0.30 -30.63 3.81
CA GLY A 164 0.95 -31.59 4.70
C GLY A 164 2.33 -32.10 4.24
N ARG A 165 2.71 -31.84 2.99
CA ARG A 165 4.05 -32.14 2.43
C ARG A 165 4.96 -30.92 2.34
N LEU A 166 4.45 -29.74 2.70
CA LEU A 166 5.20 -28.49 2.68
C LEU A 166 5.88 -28.27 4.02
N HIS A 167 7.03 -27.62 3.96
CA HIS A 167 7.73 -27.09 5.13
C HIS A 167 7.53 -25.58 5.19
N PHE A 168 7.34 -25.04 6.39
CA PHE A 168 7.17 -23.61 6.64
C PHE A 168 8.41 -23.06 7.33
N PRO A 169 9.28 -22.30 6.63
CA PRO A 169 10.55 -21.88 7.20
C PRO A 169 10.41 -21.04 8.48
N LEU A 170 11.28 -21.28 9.45
CA LEU A 170 11.40 -20.46 10.66
C LEU A 170 12.66 -19.58 10.58
N PRO A 171 12.62 -18.34 11.11
CA PRO A 171 11.51 -17.74 11.86
C PRO A 171 10.41 -17.12 10.98
N LEU A 172 10.53 -17.20 9.64
CA LEU A 172 9.62 -16.52 8.70
C LEU A 172 8.13 -16.75 9.01
N PHE A 173 7.73 -18.01 9.28
CA PHE A 173 6.34 -18.37 9.59
C PHE A 173 5.75 -17.74 10.87
N GLU A 174 6.61 -17.15 11.72
CA GLU A 174 6.23 -16.56 13.01
C GLU A 174 6.38 -15.05 13.05
N ILE A 175 7.24 -14.47 12.21
CA ILE A 175 7.55 -13.04 12.22
C ILE A 175 6.67 -12.25 11.25
N THR A 176 6.62 -10.94 11.45
CA THR A 176 5.96 -9.96 10.56
C THR A 176 6.88 -9.51 9.42
N LYS A 177 6.34 -8.83 8.40
CA LYS A 177 7.16 -8.26 7.31
C LYS A 177 8.19 -7.22 7.79
N LEU A 178 7.87 -6.46 8.85
CA LEU A 178 8.79 -5.47 9.40
C LEU A 178 9.96 -6.13 10.16
N GLN A 179 9.70 -7.23 10.86
CA GLN A 179 10.75 -8.04 11.49
C GLN A 179 11.63 -8.72 10.44
N GLU A 180 11.02 -9.25 9.38
CA GLU A 180 11.74 -9.78 8.22
C GLU A 180 12.69 -8.73 7.61
N LEU A 181 12.20 -7.50 7.41
CA LEU A 181 12.98 -6.37 6.91
C LEU A 181 14.18 -6.04 7.80
N GLN A 182 13.99 -6.08 9.12
CA GLN A 182 15.04 -5.82 10.09
C GLN A 182 16.15 -6.87 10.00
N LEU A 183 15.79 -8.15 9.90
CA LEU A 183 16.75 -9.26 9.74
C LEU A 183 17.54 -9.16 8.42
N TYR A 184 16.90 -8.77 7.31
CA TYR A 184 17.62 -8.47 6.06
C TYR A 184 18.74 -7.45 6.26
N LYS A 185 18.46 -6.35 6.99
CA LYS A 185 19.45 -5.30 7.26
C LYS A 185 20.58 -5.83 8.15
N GLU A 186 20.23 -6.54 9.22
CA GLU A 186 21.20 -7.14 10.15
C GLU A 186 22.14 -8.14 9.46
N TRP A 187 21.65 -8.86 8.45
CA TRP A 187 22.46 -9.83 7.71
C TRP A 187 23.24 -9.24 6.53
N GLY A 188 23.18 -7.93 6.32
CA GLY A 188 23.91 -7.24 5.23
C GLY A 188 23.18 -7.22 3.88
N PHE A 189 21.92 -7.63 3.83
CA PHE A 189 21.09 -7.71 2.62
C PHE A 189 20.02 -6.60 2.54
N GLY A 190 20.25 -5.47 3.22
CA GLY A 190 19.32 -4.34 3.24
C GLY A 190 18.92 -3.84 1.84
N SER A 191 19.87 -3.77 0.91
CA SER A 191 19.64 -3.32 -0.48
C SER A 191 18.99 -4.38 -1.38
N THR A 192 18.95 -5.64 -0.95
CA THR A 192 18.32 -6.75 -1.67
C THR A 192 16.80 -6.65 -1.65
N ILE A 193 16.23 -6.06 -0.59
CA ILE A 193 14.78 -5.83 -0.44
C ILE A 193 14.20 -5.08 -1.65
N ASP A 194 14.90 -4.06 -2.15
CA ASP A 194 14.48 -3.24 -3.30
C ASP A 194 14.44 -4.01 -4.62
N LYS A 195 15.12 -5.16 -4.69
CA LYS A 195 15.20 -6.03 -5.86
C LYS A 195 14.09 -7.07 -5.88
N THR A 196 13.43 -7.32 -4.74
CA THR A 196 12.33 -8.29 -4.65
C THR A 196 11.09 -7.82 -5.43
N TRP A 197 10.26 -8.76 -5.88
CA TRP A 197 9.08 -8.46 -6.69
C TRP A 197 7.79 -9.07 -6.13
N PHE A 198 6.72 -8.28 -6.13
CA PHE A 198 5.40 -8.70 -5.62
C PHE A 198 4.23 -8.22 -6.50
N CYS A 199 4.47 -7.33 -7.46
CA CYS A 199 3.38 -6.68 -8.19
C CYS A 199 2.81 -7.57 -9.30
N HIS A 200 1.53 -7.91 -9.19
CA HIS A 200 0.81 -8.66 -10.24
C HIS A 200 0.47 -7.84 -11.51
N SER A 201 0.67 -6.53 -11.52
CA SER A 201 0.09 -5.65 -12.56
C SER A 201 0.95 -4.43 -12.84
N PRO A 202 2.25 -4.60 -13.11
CA PRO A 202 3.20 -3.51 -13.20
C PRO A 202 2.76 -2.41 -14.16
N VAL A 203 2.98 -1.16 -13.76
CA VAL A 203 2.74 0.01 -14.60
C VAL A 203 4.08 0.60 -14.96
N ARG A 204 4.43 0.59 -16.26
CA ARG A 204 5.74 1.05 -16.77
C ARG A 204 6.92 0.38 -16.02
N GLY A 205 6.83 -0.92 -15.79
CA GLY A 205 7.87 -1.72 -15.12
C GLY A 205 8.01 -1.48 -13.61
N ARG A 206 7.13 -0.69 -12.99
CA ARG A 206 7.15 -0.41 -11.54
C ARG A 206 5.92 -0.99 -10.82
N PRO A 207 5.99 -1.25 -9.50
CA PRO A 207 4.85 -1.65 -8.70
C PRO A 207 3.64 -0.74 -8.91
N CYS A 208 2.47 -1.33 -9.05
CA CYS A 208 1.29 -0.61 -9.53
C CYS A 208 0.54 0.14 -8.43
N GLY A 209 0.74 -0.22 -7.16
CA GLY A 209 0.03 0.36 -6.02
C GLY A 209 -1.39 -0.17 -5.79
N PHE A 210 -2.13 -0.57 -6.84
CA PHE A 210 -3.54 -0.93 -6.70
C PHE A 210 -3.85 -2.44 -6.64
N CYS A 211 -2.94 -3.32 -7.05
CA CYS A 211 -3.19 -4.76 -6.99
C CYS A 211 -3.11 -5.27 -5.54
N LYS A 212 -3.66 -6.46 -5.27
CA LYS A 212 -3.75 -6.99 -3.90
C LYS A 212 -2.38 -7.07 -3.18
N PRO A 213 -1.31 -7.63 -3.79
CA PRO A 213 0.00 -7.62 -3.16
C PRO A 213 0.56 -6.21 -2.92
N CYS A 214 0.33 -5.26 -3.84
CA CYS A 214 0.75 -3.88 -3.62
C CYS A 214 0.04 -3.24 -2.44
N ALA A 215 -1.28 -3.42 -2.34
CA ALA A 215 -2.04 -2.93 -1.22
C ALA A 215 -1.59 -3.55 0.11
N ALA A 216 -1.33 -4.86 0.13
CA ALA A 216 -0.83 -5.56 1.31
C ALA A 216 0.54 -5.04 1.76
N ALA A 217 1.47 -4.82 0.82
CA ALA A 217 2.78 -4.26 1.14
C ALA A 217 2.69 -2.84 1.73
N ILE A 218 1.80 -1.99 1.18
CA ILE A 218 1.57 -0.63 1.73
C ILE A 218 0.96 -0.73 3.14
N HIS A 219 -0.04 -1.58 3.36
CA HIS A 219 -0.64 -1.80 4.67
C HIS A 219 0.35 -2.33 5.71
N ALA A 220 1.36 -3.09 5.29
CA ALA A 220 2.42 -3.63 6.14
C ALA A 220 3.57 -2.64 6.40
N GLY A 221 3.46 -1.37 5.98
CA GLY A 221 4.50 -0.35 6.19
C GLY A 221 5.68 -0.43 5.22
N LEU A 222 5.48 -1.02 4.03
CA LEU A 222 6.49 -1.11 2.96
C LEU A 222 6.22 -0.12 1.82
N ASP A 223 5.62 1.02 2.13
CA ASP A 223 5.26 2.08 1.18
C ASP A 223 6.49 2.79 0.57
N PHE A 224 7.65 2.74 1.25
CA PHE A 224 8.94 3.19 0.70
C PHE A 224 9.33 2.51 -0.63
N ARG A 225 8.74 1.34 -0.93
CA ARG A 225 8.96 0.59 -2.18
C ARG A 225 8.18 1.15 -3.37
N PHE A 226 7.40 2.20 -3.17
CA PHE A 226 6.47 2.75 -4.15
C PHE A 226 6.81 4.21 -4.47
N GLY A 227 6.86 4.54 -5.77
CA GLY A 227 6.90 5.94 -6.19
C GLY A 227 5.54 6.63 -6.03
N ARG A 228 5.53 7.97 -6.00
CA ARG A 228 4.32 8.82 -5.83
C ARG A 228 3.14 8.38 -6.71
N SER A 229 3.38 8.06 -7.98
CA SER A 229 2.30 7.62 -8.89
C SER A 229 1.65 6.29 -8.49
N ALA A 230 2.37 5.38 -7.83
CA ALA A 230 1.83 4.12 -7.36
C ALA A 230 1.00 4.33 -6.09
N LEU A 231 1.46 5.18 -5.17
CA LEU A 231 0.70 5.56 -3.97
C LEU A 231 -0.61 6.28 -4.35
N PHE A 232 -0.58 7.14 -5.38
CA PHE A 232 -1.80 7.72 -5.94
C PHE A 232 -2.78 6.65 -6.46
N ARG A 233 -2.28 5.68 -7.23
CA ARG A 233 -3.12 4.56 -7.71
C ARG A 233 -3.66 3.68 -6.58
N TYR A 234 -2.92 3.54 -5.49
CA TYR A 234 -3.36 2.83 -4.28
C TYR A 234 -4.54 3.54 -3.61
N ARG A 235 -4.49 4.87 -3.46
CA ARG A 235 -5.59 5.69 -2.93
C ARG A 235 -6.90 5.46 -3.70
N PHE A 236 -6.81 5.40 -5.02
CA PHE A 236 -7.95 5.09 -5.90
C PHE A 236 -8.00 3.60 -6.33
N ARG A 237 -7.50 2.67 -5.52
CA ARG A 237 -7.31 1.25 -5.94
C ARG A 237 -8.57 0.61 -6.49
N LYS A 238 -9.76 0.95 -5.95
CA LYS A 238 -11.05 0.42 -6.41
C LYS A 238 -11.32 0.83 -7.87
N VAL A 239 -11.05 2.10 -8.20
CA VAL A 239 -11.20 2.64 -9.57
C VAL A 239 -10.22 1.96 -10.52
N TYR A 240 -8.93 1.91 -10.17
CA TYR A 240 -7.91 1.28 -11.03
C TYR A 240 -8.12 -0.23 -11.19
N ALA A 241 -8.53 -0.93 -10.13
CA ALA A 241 -8.88 -2.34 -10.20
C ALA A 241 -10.11 -2.59 -11.09
N PHE A 242 -11.12 -1.72 -11.00
CA PHE A 242 -12.31 -1.77 -11.85
C PHE A 242 -11.98 -1.48 -13.32
N ALA A 243 -11.23 -0.42 -13.59
CA ALA A 243 -10.76 -0.08 -14.93
C ALA A 243 -9.91 -1.21 -15.55
N LYS A 244 -9.07 -1.89 -14.75
CA LYS A 244 -8.31 -3.07 -15.23
C LYS A 244 -9.26 -4.21 -15.62
N LYS A 245 -10.29 -4.49 -14.83
CA LYS A 245 -11.31 -5.51 -15.17
C LYS A 245 -12.04 -5.16 -16.47
N ILE A 246 -12.47 -3.91 -16.64
CA ILE A 246 -13.10 -3.45 -17.89
C ILE A 246 -12.16 -3.63 -19.07
N LYS A 247 -10.89 -3.20 -18.97
CA LYS A 247 -9.91 -3.37 -20.04
C LYS A 247 -9.68 -4.84 -20.39
N ALA A 248 -9.68 -5.75 -19.41
CA ALA A 248 -9.56 -7.18 -19.65
C ALA A 248 -10.76 -7.75 -20.41
N VAL A 249 -11.99 -7.33 -20.05
CA VAL A 249 -13.22 -7.68 -20.77
C VAL A 249 -13.19 -7.13 -22.20
N LEU A 250 -12.86 -5.85 -22.37
CA LEU A 250 -12.74 -5.21 -23.68
C LEU A 250 -11.65 -5.85 -24.55
N ARG A 251 -10.54 -6.33 -23.99
CA ARG A 251 -9.51 -7.08 -24.75
C ARG A 251 -10.03 -8.44 -25.21
N ARG A 252 -10.81 -9.14 -24.37
CA ARG A 252 -11.47 -10.41 -24.75
C ARG A 252 -12.52 -10.20 -25.84
N HIS A 253 -13.26 -9.09 -25.80
CA HIS A 253 -14.24 -8.75 -26.83
C HIS A 253 -13.63 -8.07 -28.07
N ARG A 254 -12.45 -7.43 -27.99
CA ARG A 254 -11.70 -6.97 -29.18
C ARG A 254 -11.19 -8.13 -30.04
N ALA A 255 -11.04 -9.33 -29.46
CA ALA A 255 -10.82 -10.55 -30.24
C ALA A 255 -12.08 -11.03 -31.00
N VAL A 256 -13.25 -10.43 -30.72
CA VAL A 256 -14.54 -10.74 -31.38
C VAL A 256 -15.13 -9.51 -32.12
N ALA A 257 -14.66 -8.30 -31.81
CA ALA A 257 -15.22 -7.04 -32.29
C ALA A 257 -14.39 -6.44 -33.43
N THR A 258 -14.35 -7.15 -34.56
CA THR A 258 -14.10 -6.56 -35.89
C THR A 258 -15.40 -6.03 -36.53
N MET A 259 -16.53 -6.01 -35.82
CA MET A 259 -17.87 -5.81 -36.42
C MET A 259 -18.82 -4.86 -35.64
N ALA A 260 -18.35 -3.83 -34.93
CA ALA A 260 -19.29 -2.83 -34.32
C ALA A 260 -18.65 -1.49 -33.93
N GLY A 261 -17.92 -0.84 -34.85
CA GLY A 261 -17.15 0.37 -34.55
C GLY A 261 -17.86 1.73 -34.73
N LEU A 262 -19.11 1.80 -35.20
CA LEU A 262 -19.68 3.07 -35.68
C LEU A 262 -20.76 3.73 -34.79
N ALA A 263 -21.27 3.07 -33.75
CA ALA A 263 -22.46 3.59 -33.05
C ALA A 263 -22.18 4.48 -31.82
N LEU A 264 -20.94 4.57 -31.34
CA LEU A 264 -20.62 5.18 -30.03
C LEU A 264 -20.11 6.64 -30.08
N LEU A 265 -19.95 7.23 -31.27
CA LEU A 265 -19.43 8.58 -31.42
C LEU A 265 -20.51 9.69 -31.38
N LEU A 266 -21.80 9.35 -31.34
CA LEU A 266 -22.90 10.34 -31.36
C LEU A 266 -23.52 10.65 -29.99
N ALA A 267 -23.14 9.95 -28.92
CA ALA A 267 -23.75 10.13 -27.59
C ALA A 267 -22.96 11.02 -26.61
N ALA A 268 -21.79 11.54 -27.00
CA ALA A 268 -20.88 12.23 -26.08
C ALA A 268 -21.08 13.75 -25.96
N THR A 269 -22.07 14.34 -26.64
CA THR A 269 -22.27 15.80 -26.67
C THR A 269 -23.51 16.31 -25.94
N ALA A 270 -24.32 15.44 -25.33
CA ALA A 270 -25.55 15.84 -24.65
C ALA A 270 -25.61 15.28 -23.22
N CYS A 271 -24.89 15.93 -22.29
CA CYS A 271 -25.24 16.06 -20.86
C CYS A 271 -24.08 16.77 -20.12
N ARG A 272 -24.09 18.11 -20.09
CA ARG A 272 -23.40 18.84 -19.02
C ARG A 272 -24.43 19.06 -17.91
N SER A 273 -24.39 18.23 -16.87
CA SER A 273 -25.16 18.45 -15.64
C SER A 273 -24.70 19.75 -14.97
N GLN A 274 -25.61 20.51 -14.37
CA GLN A 274 -25.26 21.67 -13.54
C GLN A 274 -24.37 21.24 -12.36
N PRO A 275 -23.46 22.11 -11.88
CA PRO A 275 -22.65 21.82 -10.70
C PRO A 275 -23.56 21.58 -9.48
N PRO A 276 -23.18 20.66 -8.57
CA PRO A 276 -23.93 20.46 -7.34
C PRO A 276 -23.94 21.72 -6.47
N ALA A 277 -24.97 21.89 -5.64
CA ALA A 277 -25.08 23.01 -4.69
C ALA A 277 -24.10 22.85 -3.52
N ASP A 278 -23.76 23.95 -2.87
CA ASP A 278 -22.98 23.95 -1.62
C ASP A 278 -23.78 23.28 -0.50
N ILE A 279 -23.06 22.59 0.39
CA ILE A 279 -23.65 21.97 1.58
C ILE A 279 -23.46 22.95 2.74
N PRO A 280 -24.54 23.48 3.34
CA PRO A 280 -24.44 24.43 4.46
C PRO A 280 -23.63 23.87 5.62
N GLY A 281 -22.68 24.65 6.12
CA GLY A 281 -21.78 24.22 7.20
C GLY A 281 -20.59 23.36 6.73
N GLU A 282 -20.54 22.96 5.46
CA GLU A 282 -19.33 22.41 4.85
C GLU A 282 -18.62 23.52 4.07
N PHE A 283 -17.29 23.63 4.21
CA PHE A 283 -16.51 24.66 3.52
C PHE A 283 -16.33 24.31 2.03
N THR A 284 -17.41 24.46 1.26
CA THR A 284 -17.56 24.00 -0.14
C THR A 284 -17.98 25.12 -1.09
N PHE A 285 -17.61 25.00 -2.37
CA PHE A 285 -18.09 25.81 -3.50
C PHE A 285 -18.43 24.92 -4.70
N HIS A 286 -19.64 25.05 -5.23
CA HIS A 286 -20.26 24.15 -6.19
C HIS A 286 -20.19 22.66 -5.75
N GLY A 287 -20.51 22.41 -4.48
CA GLY A 287 -20.55 21.06 -3.89
C GLY A 287 -19.20 20.33 -3.89
N THR A 288 -18.11 21.09 -4.01
CA THR A 288 -16.72 20.61 -3.91
C THR A 288 -16.05 21.40 -2.80
N ALA A 289 -15.13 20.83 -2.05
CA ALA A 289 -14.50 21.59 -0.97
C ALA A 289 -13.73 22.81 -1.56
N VAL A 290 -13.57 23.87 -0.78
CA VAL A 290 -12.85 25.08 -1.26
C VAL A 290 -11.36 24.76 -1.35
N HIS A 291 -10.77 24.87 -2.55
CA HIS A 291 -9.40 24.41 -2.78
C HIS A 291 -8.36 25.13 -1.85
N PRO A 292 -7.42 24.41 -1.23
CA PRO A 292 -6.41 24.98 -0.33
C PRO A 292 -5.54 26.07 -0.94
N ALA A 293 -5.24 25.96 -2.24
CA ALA A 293 -4.58 27.04 -2.99
C ALA A 293 -5.40 28.35 -3.07
N ALA A 294 -6.74 28.27 -3.04
CA ALA A 294 -7.59 29.45 -2.95
C ALA A 294 -7.46 30.09 -1.57
N VAL A 295 -7.50 29.29 -0.49
CA VAL A 295 -7.26 29.75 0.88
C VAL A 295 -5.88 30.41 1.03
N ARG A 296 -4.83 29.79 0.48
CA ARG A 296 -3.48 30.39 0.45
C ARG A 296 -3.43 31.70 -0.34
N ALA A 297 -4.10 31.76 -1.49
CA ALA A 297 -4.16 32.98 -2.30
C ALA A 297 -4.89 34.10 -1.57
N LEU A 298 -5.96 33.78 -0.85
CA LEU A 298 -6.67 34.72 0.02
C LEU A 298 -5.79 35.19 1.18
N TYR A 299 -5.12 34.26 1.87
CA TYR A 299 -4.22 34.57 2.99
C TYR A 299 -3.07 35.50 2.57
N ARG A 300 -2.56 35.35 1.34
CA ARG A 300 -1.50 36.20 0.78
C ARG A 300 -2.03 37.45 0.06
N SER A 301 -3.35 37.61 -0.06
CA SER A 301 -3.94 38.72 -0.78
C SER A 301 -3.81 40.01 0.03
N THR A 302 -3.38 41.09 -0.62
CA THR A 302 -3.33 42.42 -0.01
C THR A 302 -4.72 43.00 0.24
N THR A 303 -5.75 42.51 -0.46
CA THR A 303 -7.14 42.98 -0.32
C THR A 303 -7.95 42.10 0.63
N GLY A 304 -7.46 40.92 1.00
CA GLY A 304 -8.20 39.95 1.80
C GLY A 304 -9.49 39.45 1.13
N LEU A 305 -9.58 39.48 -0.20
CA LEU A 305 -10.76 39.04 -0.95
C LEU A 305 -10.36 38.23 -2.19
N ILE A 306 -11.06 37.11 -2.45
CA ILE A 306 -10.95 36.34 -3.70
C ILE A 306 -12.33 35.92 -4.23
N ASP A 307 -12.42 35.64 -5.53
CA ASP A 307 -13.58 35.02 -6.18
C ASP A 307 -13.26 33.57 -6.57
N LEU A 308 -13.98 32.63 -5.97
CA LEU A 308 -13.83 31.19 -6.19
C LEU A 308 -14.25 30.75 -7.60
N ALA A 309 -15.15 31.48 -8.26
CA ALA A 309 -15.57 31.18 -9.63
C ALA A 309 -14.48 31.50 -10.65
N GLU A 310 -13.65 32.51 -10.37
CA GLU A 310 -12.55 32.93 -11.23
C GLU A 310 -11.21 32.30 -10.86
N PHE A 311 -11.11 31.76 -9.63
CA PHE A 311 -9.89 31.12 -9.14
C PHE A 311 -9.56 29.88 -9.97
N LYS A 312 -8.37 29.89 -10.58
CA LYS A 312 -7.84 28.76 -11.36
C LYS A 312 -6.64 28.14 -10.66
N THR A 313 -6.64 26.82 -10.58
CA THR A 313 -5.54 26.03 -10.05
C THR A 313 -5.11 24.98 -11.08
N GLY A 314 -3.82 24.66 -11.12
CA GLY A 314 -3.29 23.56 -11.94
C GLY A 314 -3.62 22.17 -11.40
N PHE A 315 -4.23 22.11 -10.21
CA PHE A 315 -4.64 20.87 -9.54
C PHE A 315 -6.08 20.51 -9.90
N GLU A 316 -6.34 19.21 -10.06
CA GLU A 316 -7.70 18.71 -10.21
C GLU A 316 -8.44 18.88 -8.88
N ALA A 317 -9.74 19.23 -8.94
CA ALA A 317 -10.52 19.68 -7.79
C ALA A 317 -10.52 18.74 -6.57
N ARG A 318 -10.24 17.44 -6.74
CA ARG A 318 -10.23 16.42 -5.68
C ARG A 318 -8.84 15.93 -5.25
N GLN A 319 -7.77 16.50 -5.80
CA GLN A 319 -6.41 16.03 -5.50
C GLN A 319 -6.05 16.20 -4.01
N TRP A 320 -6.62 17.20 -3.35
CA TRP A 320 -6.34 17.58 -1.96
C TRP A 320 -7.37 17.06 -0.95
N GLU A 321 -8.54 16.57 -1.40
CA GLU A 321 -9.69 16.21 -0.54
C GLU A 321 -9.50 14.91 0.26
N ASP A 322 -8.69 13.94 -0.16
CA ASP A 322 -8.52 12.67 0.59
C ASP A 322 -7.33 12.66 1.58
N GLN A 323 -7.07 13.78 2.28
CA GLN A 323 -6.14 13.87 3.43
C GLN A 323 -6.93 13.86 4.75
N PHE A 324 -6.43 13.20 5.80
CA PHE A 324 -7.12 13.10 7.09
C PHE A 324 -6.83 14.34 7.96
N GLY A 325 -7.87 14.99 8.50
CA GLY A 325 -7.80 16.13 9.41
C GLY A 325 -7.50 17.48 8.75
N TRP A 326 -6.31 17.61 8.15
CA TRP A 326 -5.84 18.86 7.54
C TRP A 326 -5.95 18.84 6.01
N TRP A 327 -6.42 19.93 5.41
CA TRP A 327 -6.38 20.11 3.96
C TRP A 327 -5.09 20.81 3.55
N VAL A 328 -4.23 20.06 2.86
CA VAL A 328 -2.82 20.41 2.64
C VAL A 328 -2.55 20.87 1.20
N THR A 329 -1.77 21.96 1.04
CA THR A 329 -1.00 22.24 -0.18
C THR A 329 0.49 22.03 0.05
N GLU A 330 1.13 21.15 -0.74
CA GLU A 330 2.60 21.06 -0.81
C GLU A 330 3.10 21.66 -2.13
N PHE A 331 3.91 22.73 -2.17
CA PHE A 331 4.80 22.99 -3.33
C PHE A 331 6.08 23.77 -3.02
N ASP A 332 7.14 23.28 -3.68
CA ASP A 332 8.53 23.71 -3.90
C ASP A 332 9.39 24.17 -2.73
N VAL A 333 10.53 23.48 -2.62
CA VAL A 333 11.69 23.83 -1.79
C VAL A 333 11.89 25.34 -1.82
N ASP A 334 11.78 25.98 -0.66
CA ASP A 334 12.31 27.32 -0.47
C ASP A 334 13.80 27.23 -0.78
N LEU A 335 14.19 27.77 -1.94
CA LEU A 335 15.56 27.68 -2.44
C LEU A 335 16.55 28.46 -1.55
N ALA A 336 16.08 29.37 -0.70
CA ALA A 336 16.91 30.09 0.25
C ALA A 336 17.23 29.25 1.48
N THR A 337 16.29 28.41 1.94
CA THR A 337 16.43 27.63 3.17
C THR A 337 16.70 26.13 2.90
N GLY A 338 16.43 25.63 1.69
CA GLY A 338 16.59 24.22 1.28
C GLY A 338 15.45 23.31 1.74
N ARG A 339 14.33 23.91 2.10
CA ARG A 339 13.33 23.34 2.99
C ARG A 339 11.95 23.43 2.35
N THR A 340 11.05 22.46 2.54
CA THR A 340 9.75 22.43 1.81
C THR A 340 8.67 23.14 2.62
N PRO A 341 8.24 24.37 2.25
CA PRO A 341 7.19 25.05 2.98
C PRO A 341 5.88 24.28 2.83
N PHE A 342 5.37 23.81 3.95
CA PHE A 342 4.06 23.19 4.08
C PHE A 342 3.02 24.31 4.25
N PHE A 343 1.84 24.20 3.67
CA PHE A 343 0.69 25.04 4.03
C PHE A 343 -0.51 24.12 4.15
N ALA A 344 -1.08 24.02 5.34
CA ALA A 344 -2.28 23.25 5.59
C ALA A 344 -3.30 24.09 6.34
N TYR A 345 -4.59 23.78 6.15
CA TYR A 345 -5.62 24.34 6.98
C TYR A 345 -6.70 23.34 7.39
N ALA A 346 -7.38 23.60 8.50
CA ALA A 346 -8.64 22.97 8.89
C ALA A 346 -9.68 24.07 9.10
N ALA A 347 -10.95 23.84 8.76
CA ALA A 347 -12.01 24.85 8.78
C ALA A 347 -13.18 24.37 9.62
N PHE A 348 -13.68 25.28 10.43
CA PHE A 348 -14.75 25.07 11.37
C PHE A 348 -15.86 26.06 11.04
N ALA A 349 -17.05 25.55 10.77
CA ALA A 349 -18.19 26.38 10.42
C ALA A 349 -18.71 27.14 11.64
N GLY A 350 -18.91 28.44 11.47
CA GLY A 350 -19.60 29.33 12.39
C GLY A 350 -21.08 29.51 12.04
N PRO A 351 -21.80 30.39 12.76
CA PRO A 351 -23.21 30.67 12.48
C PRO A 351 -23.38 31.25 11.07
N VAL A 352 -24.56 31.03 10.48
CA VAL A 352 -24.95 31.68 9.23
C VAL A 352 -25.75 32.93 9.58
N GLU A 353 -25.28 34.10 9.14
CA GLU A 353 -25.95 35.38 9.40
C GLU A 353 -26.18 36.13 8.09
N ALA A 354 -27.42 36.53 7.82
CA ALA A 354 -27.82 37.25 6.61
C ALA A 354 -27.38 36.60 5.27
N GLY A 355 -27.25 35.27 5.23
CA GLY A 355 -26.84 34.53 4.03
C GLY A 355 -25.33 34.47 3.79
N ALA A 356 -24.52 34.97 4.73
CA ALA A 356 -23.08 34.77 4.76
C ALA A 356 -22.71 33.66 5.76
N GLU A 357 -21.81 32.78 5.33
CA GLU A 357 -21.25 31.72 6.17
C GLU A 357 -19.91 32.18 6.74
N TYR A 358 -19.70 32.01 8.04
CA TYR A 358 -18.43 32.32 8.68
C TYR A 358 -17.65 31.04 8.93
N TYR A 359 -16.32 31.10 8.79
CA TYR A 359 -15.45 29.96 9.05
C TYR A 359 -14.22 30.39 9.83
N VAL A 360 -13.86 29.60 10.83
CA VAL A 360 -12.56 29.70 11.50
C VAL A 360 -11.64 28.69 10.84
N LEU A 361 -10.50 29.16 10.34
CA LEU A 361 -9.48 28.32 9.72
C LEU A 361 -8.23 28.31 10.59
N SER A 362 -7.75 27.13 10.94
CA SER A 362 -6.43 26.91 11.55
C SER A 362 -5.43 26.71 10.41
N ILE A 363 -4.26 27.36 10.42
CA ILE A 363 -3.21 27.28 9.39
C ILE A 363 -1.87 26.86 9.98
N THR A 364 -1.15 25.95 9.31
CA THR A 364 0.22 25.53 9.66
C THR A 364 1.22 25.69 8.50
N PHE A 365 2.44 26.14 8.83
CA PHE A 365 3.65 26.28 8.02
C PHE A 365 4.82 25.48 8.64
N ASN A 366 5.38 24.49 7.94
CA ASN A 366 6.46 23.70 8.55
C ASN A 366 7.80 24.41 8.52
N GLU A 367 8.49 24.41 9.68
CA GLU A 367 9.50 23.36 9.88
C GLU A 367 10.05 23.12 11.28
N GLY A 368 10.04 21.84 11.66
CA GLY A 368 10.96 21.32 12.65
C GLY A 368 10.51 20.04 13.30
N GLU A 369 9.36 20.03 13.94
CA GLU A 369 8.95 18.96 14.86
C GLU A 369 7.46 19.11 15.29
N PRO A 370 6.90 18.14 16.02
CA PRO A 370 5.48 17.77 15.96
C PRO A 370 4.62 18.68 16.84
N SER A 371 3.48 19.09 16.28
CA SER A 371 2.46 20.02 16.78
C SER A 371 2.93 21.46 16.94
N ASP A 372 2.51 22.36 16.05
CA ASP A 372 2.02 23.70 16.39
C ASP A 372 1.27 24.31 15.18
N VAL A 373 0.23 25.09 15.47
CA VAL A 373 -0.58 25.83 14.49
C VAL A 373 -0.04 27.26 14.47
N ASP A 374 0.34 27.76 13.30
CA ASP A 374 1.00 29.08 13.23
C ASP A 374 0.02 30.25 13.26
N ASN A 375 -1.21 30.05 12.74
CA ASN A 375 -2.20 31.11 12.61
C ASN A 375 -3.64 30.59 12.68
N ILE A 376 -4.55 31.41 13.19
CA ILE A 376 -6.00 31.27 12.98
C ILE A 376 -6.50 32.42 12.11
N ILE A 377 -7.45 32.14 11.22
CA ILE A 377 -8.11 33.14 10.38
C ILE A 377 -9.61 33.01 10.41
N LEU A 378 -10.29 34.15 10.52
CA LEU A 378 -11.74 34.26 10.37
C LEU A 378 -12.08 34.66 8.95
N LEU A 379 -12.86 33.82 8.28
CA LEU A 379 -13.33 34.02 6.92
C LEU A 379 -14.84 34.23 6.88
N GLN A 380 -15.28 34.95 5.85
CA GLN A 380 -16.68 35.04 5.46
C GLN A 380 -16.82 34.59 4.00
N LYS A 381 -17.77 33.69 3.74
CA LYS A 381 -18.14 33.25 2.40
C LYS A 381 -19.54 33.74 2.05
N SER A 382 -19.70 34.37 0.88
CA SER A 382 -20.98 34.78 0.33
C SER A 382 -21.02 34.49 -1.18
N GLY A 383 -21.76 33.46 -1.57
CA GLY A 383 -21.73 32.93 -2.94
C GLY A 383 -20.32 32.47 -3.33
N SER A 384 -19.77 33.02 -4.41
CA SER A 384 -18.40 32.74 -4.86
C SER A 384 -17.33 33.59 -4.15
N ARG A 385 -17.72 34.60 -3.37
CA ARG A 385 -16.77 35.50 -2.71
C ARG A 385 -16.31 34.91 -1.39
N LEU A 386 -14.99 34.90 -1.20
CA LEU A 386 -14.35 34.53 0.06
C LEU A 386 -13.53 35.72 0.57
N GLY A 387 -13.90 36.20 1.75
CA GLY A 387 -13.29 37.35 2.41
C GLY A 387 -12.57 36.97 3.70
N LEU A 388 -11.40 37.54 3.92
CA LEU A 388 -10.60 37.42 5.14
C LEU A 388 -10.91 38.58 6.07
N LEU A 389 -11.51 38.29 7.22
CA LEU A 389 -11.95 39.31 8.19
C LEU A 389 -10.88 39.62 9.22
N ARG A 390 -10.17 38.59 9.71
CA ARG A 390 -9.18 38.74 10.77
C ARG A 390 -8.17 37.59 10.76
N ILE A 391 -6.93 37.88 11.15
CA ILE A 391 -5.84 36.91 11.36
C ILE A 391 -5.38 37.04 12.82
N TRP A 392 -5.10 35.91 13.46
CA TRP A 392 -4.40 35.81 14.73
C TRP A 392 -3.13 34.99 14.53
N VAL A 393 -2.00 35.49 15.02
CA VAL A 393 -0.67 34.89 14.85
C VAL A 393 -0.17 34.43 16.21
N GLU A 394 0.45 33.26 16.28
CA GLU A 394 1.10 32.76 17.50
C GLU A 394 2.12 33.79 18.04
N GLY A 395 2.15 34.00 19.36
CA GLY A 395 3.12 34.88 20.02
C GLY A 395 2.86 36.39 19.91
N SER A 396 1.74 36.84 19.31
CA SER A 396 1.40 38.27 19.32
C SER A 396 0.82 38.70 20.68
N ASP A 397 1.66 39.27 21.54
CA ASP A 397 1.37 39.66 22.94
C ASP A 397 0.24 40.68 23.15
N CYS A 398 -0.31 41.29 22.10
CA CYS A 398 -1.18 42.46 22.26
C CYS A 398 -2.68 42.16 22.40
N ASN A 399 -3.13 40.91 22.26
CA ASN A 399 -4.57 40.57 22.28
C ASN A 399 -4.88 39.10 22.65
N GLY A 400 -4.09 38.50 23.56
CA GLY A 400 -4.32 37.13 24.02
C GLY A 400 -4.10 36.09 22.92
N GLY A 401 -2.85 36.01 22.42
CA GLY A 401 -2.44 35.05 21.40
C GLY A 401 -2.83 33.61 21.74
N ILE A 402 -2.94 32.77 20.72
CA ILE A 402 -3.44 31.40 20.84
C ILE A 402 -2.36 30.54 21.49
N HIS A 403 -2.72 29.78 22.52
CA HIS A 403 -1.80 28.88 23.22
C HIS A 403 -2.45 27.51 23.45
N SER A 404 -1.66 26.44 23.29
CA SER A 404 -2.03 25.04 23.61
C SER A 404 -3.20 24.47 22.81
N GLU A 405 -3.27 24.76 21.50
CA GLU A 405 -4.25 24.16 20.61
C GLU A 405 -3.83 22.77 20.12
N ARG A 406 -4.80 21.88 19.93
CA ARG A 406 -4.56 20.56 19.34
C ARG A 406 -5.79 20.00 18.65
N MET A 407 -5.53 19.14 17.67
CA MET A 407 -6.57 18.33 17.03
C MET A 407 -6.70 16.98 17.76
N GLU A 408 -7.92 16.62 18.15
CA GLU A 408 -8.26 15.26 18.61
C GLU A 408 -9.37 14.69 17.71
N GLY A 409 -8.97 13.94 16.67
CA GLY A 409 -9.92 13.47 15.66
C GLY A 409 -10.49 14.64 14.84
N ASP A 410 -11.81 14.81 14.87
CA ASP A 410 -12.53 15.91 14.20
C ASP A 410 -12.75 17.12 15.14
N GLU A 411 -12.31 17.03 16.39
CA GLU A 411 -12.46 18.10 17.38
C GLU A 411 -11.24 19.01 17.43
N PHE A 412 -11.50 20.32 17.40
CA PHE A 412 -10.49 21.35 17.63
C PHE A 412 -10.56 21.81 19.08
N LEU A 413 -9.51 21.51 19.83
CA LEU A 413 -9.40 21.85 21.24
C LEU A 413 -8.47 23.06 21.38
N TYR A 414 -8.92 24.07 22.12
CA TYR A 414 -8.14 25.26 22.42
C TYR A 414 -8.36 25.70 23.88
N ALA A 415 -7.36 26.35 24.47
CA ALA A 415 -7.46 26.90 25.82
C ALA A 415 -8.24 28.23 25.78
N ARG A 416 -9.51 28.19 26.23
CA ARG A 416 -10.41 29.35 26.25
C ARG A 416 -9.83 30.57 26.98
N ASP A 417 -9.09 30.34 28.07
CA ASP A 417 -8.49 31.41 28.89
C ASP A 417 -7.32 32.13 28.20
N LEU A 418 -6.81 31.54 27.11
CA LEU A 418 -5.70 32.03 26.29
C LEU A 418 -6.17 32.26 24.84
N THR A 419 -7.46 32.49 24.63
CA THR A 419 -8.04 32.75 23.31
C THR A 419 -8.67 34.13 23.29
N PRO A 420 -8.51 34.92 22.21
CA PRO A 420 -9.05 36.27 22.16
C PRO A 420 -10.57 36.27 22.41
N MET A 421 -11.04 37.11 23.34
CA MET A 421 -12.47 37.25 23.68
C MET A 421 -13.38 37.56 22.48
N GLY A 422 -12.84 38.05 21.36
CA GLY A 422 -13.57 38.31 20.12
C GLY A 422 -13.52 37.18 19.08
N LEU A 423 -13.09 35.98 19.48
CA LEU A 423 -13.16 34.73 18.70
C LEU A 423 -14.42 33.91 19.06
N LEU A 424 -15.03 34.20 20.21
CA LEU A 424 -16.38 33.81 20.65
C LEU A 424 -17.40 34.87 20.21
#